data_AF-A0A8T4J5F1-F1
#
_entry.id   AF-A0A8T4J5F1-F1
#
_cell.length_a   1.000
_cell.length_b   1.000
_cell.length_c   1.000
_cell.angle_alpha   90.00
_cell.angle_beta   90.00
_cell.angle_gamma   90.00
#
_symmetry.space_group_name_H-M   'P 1'
#
loop_
_entity.id
_entity.type
_entity.pdbx_description
1 polymer ?
#
loop_
_entity_poly.entity_id
_entity_poly.type
_entity_poly.pdbx_seq_one_letter_code
_entity_poly.pdbx_strand_id
1 'polypeptide(L)'
;NKSAWFNGYTPDLITAVGLFGEDDEPPHKQVEMYGAGGEPRVNGGGFPAQIWAAYTFGVMEKTSRFDLETDQGAAVTPPPSSSAPASPSKSPTEEPTTEEPTTSAPTTEEPTGEPTTTEPTRR
;
A
#
# COMPACT_ATOMS: atom_id res chain seq x y z
N ASN A 1 5.41 5.43 7.30
CA ASN A 1 4.19 5.42 8.15
C ASN A 1 4.56 5.85 9.57
N LYS A 2 3.62 6.39 10.35
CA LYS A 2 3.85 6.81 11.74
C LYS A 2 3.41 5.79 12.80
N SER A 3 2.58 4.83 12.42
CA SER A 3 2.16 3.74 13.28
C SER A 3 1.98 2.45 12.48
N ALA A 4 2.01 1.32 13.18
CA ALA A 4 1.76 -0.01 12.64
C ALA A 4 0.98 -0.82 13.67
N TRP A 5 -0.03 -1.54 13.20
CA TRP A 5 -0.99 -2.21 14.06
C TRP A 5 -1.18 -3.66 13.65
N PHE A 6 -1.35 -4.53 14.65
CA PHE A 6 -1.86 -5.88 14.46
C PHE A 6 -2.91 -6.17 15.52
N ASN A 7 -4.12 -6.49 15.07
CA ASN A 7 -5.24 -6.83 15.93
C ASN A 7 -5.67 -8.24 15.58
N GLY A 8 -5.77 -9.11 16.58
CA GLY A 8 -6.17 -10.50 16.40
C GLY A 8 -6.95 -10.99 17.60
N TYR A 9 -7.80 -11.98 17.36
CA TYR A 9 -8.68 -12.54 18.38
C TYR A 9 -8.72 -14.06 18.30
N THR A 10 -8.98 -14.66 19.46
CA THR A 10 -9.34 -16.05 19.66
C THR A 10 -10.75 -16.08 20.26
N PRO A 11 -11.38 -17.26 20.46
CA PRO A 11 -12.68 -17.32 21.12
C PRO A 11 -12.72 -16.63 22.49
N ASP A 12 -11.59 -16.65 23.22
CA ASP A 12 -11.55 -16.24 24.62
C ASP A 12 -10.69 -14.99 24.89
N LEU A 13 -10.00 -14.46 23.87
CA LEU A 13 -9.06 -13.34 24.02
C LEU A 13 -8.99 -12.46 22.77
N ILE A 14 -9.00 -11.14 22.98
CA ILE A 14 -8.68 -10.14 21.96
C ILE A 14 -7.40 -9.44 22.35
N THR A 15 -6.45 -9.36 21.41
CA THR A 15 -5.18 -8.66 21.61
C THR A 15 -4.99 -7.66 20.46
N ALA A 16 -4.70 -6.40 20.80
CA ALA A 16 -4.32 -5.36 19.86
C ALA A 16 -2.92 -4.87 20.21
N VAL A 17 -2.05 -4.78 19.20
CA VAL A 17 -0.68 -4.28 19.34
C VAL A 17 -0.50 -3.11 18.40
N GLY A 18 -0.15 -1.95 18.96
CA GLY A 18 0.18 -0.74 18.22
C GLY A 18 1.63 -0.31 18.50
N LEU A 19 2.37 -0.04 17.43
CA LEU A 19 3.66 0.62 17.49
C LEU A 19 3.55 2.02 16.88
N PHE A 20 4.24 2.98 17.50
CA PHE A 20 4.22 4.39 17.12
C PHE A 20 5.66 4.91 17.00
N GLY A 21 5.92 5.71 15.97
CA GLY A 21 7.18 6.43 15.86
C GLY A 21 7.18 7.63 16.79
N GLU A 22 8.19 7.73 17.65
CA GLU A 22 8.37 8.80 18.62
C GLU A 22 9.77 9.40 18.45
N ASP A 23 9.84 10.73 18.45
CA ASP A 23 11.09 11.48 18.44
C ASP A 23 11.81 11.27 19.79
N ASP A 24 13.13 11.09 19.78
CA ASP A 24 13.92 10.89 20.99
C ASP A 24 14.17 12.21 21.75
N GLU A 25 13.95 13.36 21.11
CA GLU A 25 14.03 14.66 21.74
C GLU A 25 12.67 15.13 22.30
N PRO A 26 12.64 15.72 23.51
CA PRO A 26 11.44 16.41 24.00
C PRO A 26 10.96 17.47 22.99
N PRO A 27 9.66 17.55 22.65
CA PRO A 27 8.51 16.98 23.37
C PRO A 27 8.04 15.60 22.86
N HIS A 28 8.90 14.77 22.26
CA HIS A 28 8.57 13.41 21.79
C HIS A 28 7.41 13.39 20.79
N LYS A 29 7.51 14.25 19.77
CA LYS A 29 6.50 14.33 18.72
C LYS A 29 6.42 13.01 17.94
N GLN A 30 5.25 12.73 17.37
CA GLN A 30 5.07 11.54 16.54
C GLN A 30 5.79 11.66 15.19
N VAL A 31 6.69 10.72 14.91
CA VAL A 31 7.55 10.68 13.70
C VAL A 31 7.28 9.45 12.84
N GLU A 32 7.92 9.41 11.67
CA GLU A 32 7.84 8.26 10.77
C GLU A 32 8.76 7.13 11.24
N MET A 33 8.38 5.89 10.95
CA MET A 33 9.09 4.66 11.37
C MET A 33 9.86 3.98 10.23
N TYR A 34 10.23 4.70 9.17
CA TYR A 34 11.06 4.12 8.10
C TYR A 34 12.47 3.86 8.63
N GLY A 35 13.03 2.67 8.36
CA GLY A 35 14.33 2.26 8.91
C GLY A 35 14.30 1.78 10.37
N ALA A 36 13.16 1.89 11.06
CA ALA A 36 13.05 1.47 12.46
C ALA A 36 13.22 -0.05 12.60
N GLY A 37 14.01 -0.48 13.59
CA GLY A 37 14.30 -1.89 13.82
C GLY A 37 15.07 -2.58 12.67
N GLY A 38 15.71 -1.81 11.78
CA GLY A 38 16.43 -2.33 10.61
C GLY A 38 15.54 -2.63 9.40
N GLU A 39 14.23 -2.37 9.50
CA GLU A 39 13.27 -2.61 8.42
C GLU A 39 13.09 -1.37 7.54
N PRO A 40 13.07 -1.50 6.20
CA PRO A 40 12.77 -0.38 5.31
C PRO A 40 11.45 0.30 5.66
N ARG A 41 10.47 -0.49 6.12
CA ARG A 41 9.17 -0.01 6.60
C ARG A 41 8.58 -0.99 7.60
N VAL A 42 8.19 -0.49 8.77
CA VAL A 42 7.46 -1.29 9.76
C VAL A 42 5.98 -1.40 9.37
N ASN A 43 5.52 -2.61 9.10
CA ASN A 43 4.12 -2.92 8.80
C ASN A 43 3.47 -3.74 9.93
N GLY A 44 2.14 -3.80 9.95
CA GLY A 44 1.37 -4.55 10.95
C GLY A 44 1.77 -6.03 11.04
N GLY A 45 2.01 -6.67 9.90
CA GLY A 45 2.45 -8.07 9.81
C GLY A 45 3.90 -8.34 10.28
N GLY A 46 4.66 -7.30 10.61
CA GLY A 46 6.04 -7.42 11.11
C GLY A 46 6.07 -7.48 12.64
N PHE A 47 6.84 -6.57 13.26
CA PHE A 47 6.97 -6.50 14.72
C PHE A 47 5.63 -6.55 15.48
N PRO A 48 4.56 -5.82 15.11
CA PRO A 48 3.30 -5.89 15.84
C PRO A 48 2.69 -7.30 15.86
N ALA A 49 2.68 -8.01 14.72
CA ALA A 49 2.19 -9.39 14.63
C ALA A 49 3.06 -10.38 15.44
N GLN A 50 4.37 -10.19 15.47
CA GLN A 50 5.29 -11.02 16.26
C GLN A 50 5.04 -10.85 17.76
N ILE A 51 4.89 -9.61 18.23
CA ILE A 51 4.55 -9.30 19.63
C ILE A 51 3.18 -9.88 19.98
N TRP A 52 2.19 -9.70 19.09
CA TRP A 52 0.86 -10.27 19.26
C TRP A 52 0.91 -11.79 19.43
N ALA A 53 1.67 -12.48 18.58
CA ALA A 53 1.79 -13.93 18.61
C ALA A 53 2.48 -14.41 19.90
N ALA A 54 3.59 -13.76 20.28
CA ALA A 54 4.31 -14.07 21.50
C ALA A 54 3.44 -13.91 22.75
N TYR A 55 2.71 -12.79 22.85
CA TYR A 55 1.81 -12.55 23.98
C TYR A 55 0.63 -13.53 23.96
N THR A 56 -0.12 -13.58 22.86
CA THR A 56 -1.38 -14.33 22.76
C THR A 56 -1.13 -15.82 22.97
N PHE A 57 -0.12 -16.40 22.32
CA PHE A 57 0.21 -17.82 22.54
C PHE A 57 0.85 -18.08 23.90
N GLY A 58 1.51 -17.09 24.50
CA GLY A 58 2.08 -17.20 25.84
C GLY A 58 1.04 -17.23 26.97
N VAL A 59 -0.11 -16.56 26.78
CA VAL A 59 -1.19 -16.52 27.79
C VAL A 59 -2.29 -17.55 27.55
N MET A 60 -2.35 -18.17 26.37
CA MET A 60 -3.34 -19.21 26.08
C MET A 60 -2.97 -20.53 26.73
N GLU A 61 -3.81 -21.02 27.64
CA GLU A 61 -3.62 -22.32 28.28
C GLU A 61 -3.98 -23.50 27.35
N LYS A 62 -4.98 -23.30 26.48
CA LYS A 62 -5.48 -24.32 25.53
C LYS A 62 -5.94 -23.66 24.23
N THR A 63 -5.80 -24.38 23.12
CA THR A 63 -6.39 -23.98 21.85
C THR A 63 -7.90 -24.19 21.87
N SER A 64 -8.67 -23.11 21.77
CA SER A 64 -10.12 -23.15 21.55
C SER A 64 -10.45 -22.97 20.07
N ARG A 65 -11.68 -23.36 19.68
CA ARG A 65 -12.22 -23.18 18.33
C ARG A 65 -13.42 -22.27 18.41
N PHE A 66 -13.61 -21.47 17.36
CA PHE A 66 -14.83 -20.69 17.22
C PHE A 66 -16.03 -21.62 17.03
N ASP A 67 -17.09 -21.35 17.76
CA ASP A 67 -18.42 -21.87 17.46
C ASP A 67 -19.09 -20.88 16.51
N LEU A 68 -19.47 -21.35 15.32
CA LEU A 68 -19.95 -20.50 14.24
C LEU A 68 -21.28 -21.06 13.71
N GLU A 69 -22.33 -20.26 13.76
CA GLU A 69 -23.60 -20.55 13.07
C GLU A 69 -23.48 -20.11 11.59
N THR A 70 -23.11 -21.05 10.71
CA THR A 70 -22.85 -20.75 9.29
C THR A 70 -24.11 -20.69 8.41
N ASP A 71 -25.27 -21.06 8.97
CA ASP A 71 -26.57 -21.08 8.28
C ASP A 71 -27.15 -19.68 8.04
N GLN A 72 -26.66 -18.65 8.73
CA GLN A 72 -27.14 -17.27 8.61
C GLN A 72 -26.58 -16.47 7.42
N GLY A 73 -25.81 -17.08 6.51
CA GLY A 73 -25.30 -16.33 5.34
C GLY A 73 -24.42 -17.04 4.32
N ALA A 74 -23.94 -18.27 4.57
CA ALA A 74 -23.01 -18.96 3.67
C ALA A 74 -23.68 -19.88 2.63
N ALA A 75 -25.00 -20.04 2.67
CA ALA A 75 -25.73 -21.08 1.92
C ALA A 75 -26.75 -20.54 0.91
N VAL A 76 -26.53 -19.35 0.33
CA VAL A 76 -27.28 -18.99 -0.88
C VAL A 76 -26.63 -19.72 -2.05
N THR A 77 -27.21 -20.86 -2.43
CA THR A 77 -26.85 -21.52 -3.69
C THR A 77 -26.94 -20.48 -4.82
N PRO A 78 -25.85 -20.21 -5.56
CA PRO A 78 -25.93 -19.28 -6.67
C PRO A 78 -27.02 -19.75 -7.63
N PRO A 79 -27.86 -18.84 -8.17
CA PRO A 79 -28.82 -19.23 -9.18
C PRO A 79 -28.09 -19.94 -10.33
N PRO A 80 -28.73 -20.90 -11.03
CA PRO A 80 -28.10 -21.55 -12.18
C PRO A 80 -27.58 -20.48 -13.13
N SER A 81 -26.32 -20.61 -13.56
CA SER A 81 -25.66 -19.65 -14.45
C SER A 81 -26.59 -19.34 -15.62
N SER A 82 -27.07 -18.09 -15.73
CA SER A 82 -27.81 -17.68 -16.91
C SER A 82 -26.90 -17.86 -18.11
N SER A 83 -27.37 -18.57 -19.14
CA SER A 83 -26.66 -18.68 -20.42
C SER A 83 -26.22 -17.29 -20.87
N ALA A 84 -24.94 -17.14 -21.26
CA ALA A 84 -24.42 -15.87 -21.74
C ALA A 84 -25.33 -15.33 -22.86
N PRO A 85 -25.72 -14.04 -22.83
CA PRO A 85 -26.46 -13.44 -23.93
C PRO A 85 -25.61 -13.48 -25.22
N ALA A 86 -26.24 -13.74 -26.35
CA ALA A 86 -25.58 -13.77 -27.65
C ALA A 86 -24.80 -12.46 -27.88
N SER A 87 -23.54 -12.58 -28.31
CA SER A 87 -22.66 -11.46 -28.58
C SER A 87 -23.33 -10.49 -29.57
N PRO A 88 -23.43 -9.18 -29.27
CA PRO A 88 -23.92 -8.23 -30.24
C PRO A 88 -22.91 -8.12 -31.40
N SER A 89 -23.35 -8.45 -32.61
CA SER A 89 -22.61 -8.08 -33.82
C SER A 89 -22.74 -6.58 -34.02
N LYS A 90 -21.63 -5.85 -33.90
CA LYS A 90 -21.55 -4.45 -34.34
C LYS A 90 -20.42 -4.30 -35.35
N SER A 91 -20.80 -4.26 -36.62
CA SER A 91 -20.14 -3.42 -37.62
C SER A 91 -21.17 -2.36 -38.01
N PRO A 92 -20.83 -1.07 -37.85
CA PRO A 92 -20.35 -0.34 -39.02
C PRO A 92 -19.11 0.52 -38.75
N THR A 93 -18.26 0.61 -39.78
CA THR A 93 -17.15 1.55 -39.94
C THR A 93 -17.67 2.98 -40.02
N GLU A 94 -17.18 3.86 -39.14
CA GLU A 94 -17.09 5.29 -39.42
C GLU A 94 -15.63 5.72 -39.24
N GLU A 95 -15.04 6.25 -40.31
CA GLU A 95 -13.70 6.85 -40.34
C GLU A 95 -13.64 8.10 -39.45
N PRO A 96 -12.61 8.27 -38.61
CA PRO A 96 -12.33 9.57 -38.03
C PRO A 96 -11.67 10.48 -39.08
N THR A 97 -12.31 11.61 -39.38
CA THR A 97 -11.64 12.75 -40.01
C THR A 97 -10.62 13.31 -39.01
N THR A 98 -9.35 13.31 -39.40
CA THR A 98 -8.25 13.88 -38.62
C THR A 98 -8.23 15.40 -38.83
N GLU A 99 -8.54 16.18 -37.80
CA GLU A 99 -8.13 17.59 -37.77
C GLU A 99 -6.70 17.66 -37.23
N GLU A 100 -5.80 18.27 -38.01
CA GLU A 100 -4.39 18.44 -37.67
C GLU A 100 -4.21 19.44 -36.51
N PRO A 101 -3.39 19.12 -35.50
CA PRO A 101 -2.95 20.12 -34.54
C PRO A 101 -1.90 21.04 -35.19
N THR A 102 -2.20 22.34 -35.29
CA THR A 102 -1.24 23.38 -35.69
C THR A 102 -0.12 23.47 -34.65
N THR A 103 1.01 22.85 -34.96
CA THR A 103 2.23 22.91 -34.15
C THR A 103 2.89 24.27 -34.38
N SER A 104 2.68 25.20 -33.46
CA SER A 104 3.48 26.42 -33.39
C SER A 104 4.77 26.10 -32.64
N ALA A 105 5.89 26.02 -33.37
CA ALA A 105 7.21 25.75 -32.79
C ALA A 105 7.68 26.91 -31.89
N PRO A 106 8.17 26.66 -30.67
CA PRO A 106 8.99 27.65 -29.97
C PRO A 106 10.38 27.70 -30.60
N THR A 107 10.83 28.90 -30.95
CA THR A 107 12.14 29.21 -31.51
C THR A 107 13.26 28.79 -30.55
N THR A 108 14.15 27.94 -31.03
CA THR A 108 15.44 27.60 -30.41
C THR A 108 16.32 28.84 -30.34
N GLU A 109 16.63 29.35 -29.13
CA GLU A 109 17.82 30.18 -28.93
C GLU A 109 19.02 29.27 -28.65
N GLU A 110 19.99 29.37 -29.54
CA GLU A 110 21.28 28.68 -29.54
C GLU A 110 22.26 29.40 -28.59
N PRO A 111 22.78 28.77 -27.53
CA PRO A 111 23.98 29.28 -26.89
C PRO A 111 25.20 28.86 -27.74
N THR A 112 25.69 29.81 -28.52
CA THR A 112 27.04 29.80 -29.12
C THR A 112 28.07 29.59 -28.01
N GLY A 113 28.95 28.60 -28.20
CA GLY A 113 29.89 28.15 -27.18
C GLY A 113 31.14 29.00 -26.98
N GLU A 114 31.82 28.72 -25.86
CA GLU A 114 33.29 28.64 -25.79
C GLU A 114 33.70 27.92 -24.49
N PRO A 115 34.56 26.88 -24.52
CA PRO A 115 35.23 26.37 -23.34
C PRO A 115 36.57 27.11 -23.14
N THR A 116 36.74 27.80 -22.02
CA THR A 116 38.08 28.26 -21.59
C THR A 116 38.40 27.80 -20.17
N THR A 117 39.39 26.92 -20.11
CA THR A 117 40.19 26.49 -18.95
C THR A 117 40.98 27.65 -18.33
N THR A 118 41.01 27.75 -16.99
CA THR A 118 42.15 28.22 -16.12
C THR A 118 41.73 28.08 -14.64
N GLU A 119 42.17 27.05 -13.91
CA GLU A 119 43.29 26.96 -12.94
C GLU A 119 42.88 27.24 -11.45
N PRO A 120 43.27 26.40 -10.47
CA PRO A 120 42.91 26.58 -9.07
C PRO A 120 43.87 27.53 -8.34
N THR A 121 43.35 28.50 -7.58
CA THR A 121 44.17 29.27 -6.62
C THR A 121 43.86 28.85 -5.18
N ARG A 122 44.91 28.31 -4.56
CA ARG A 122 45.09 28.04 -3.14
C ARG A 122 45.17 29.35 -2.33
N ARG A 123 44.47 29.41 -1.18
CA ARG A 123 44.98 30.00 0.06
C ARG A 123 44.24 29.43 1.26
#